data_AF-A0A3G2S5X3-F1
#
_entry.id   AF-A0A3G2S5X3-F1
#
_cell.length_a   1.000
_cell.length_b   1.000
_cell.length_c   1.000
_cell.angle_alpha   90.00
_cell.angle_beta   90.00
_cell.angle_gamma   90.00
#
_symmetry.space_group_name_H-M   'P 1'
#
loop_
_entity.id
_entity.type
_entity.pdbx_description
1 polymer ?
#
loop_
_entity_poly.entity_id
_entity_poly.type
_entity_poly.pdbx_seq_one_letter_code
_entity_poly.pdbx_strand_id
1 'polypeptide(L)'
;MAGETASDTRGIPTAPFVHDVAEFVGGADKDVGPTLQQFQEALSKYKFMELSTAQRRKVLEQKIPDITKTLQMVEFLKTRKGCPEPTETTCELNDTLLCRATLDPIDKVHLWLGANVMLSYDIDEAIDMLRDKLETAKRSMDIANDDLGFLRDQITTMEVNTARVHNWDVKRRREQRQT
;
A
#
# COMPACT_ATOMS: atom_id res chain seq x y z
N MET A 1 -26.67 19.36 9.44
CA MET A 1 -26.37 19.14 7.99
C MET A 1 -25.24 18.13 7.88
N ALA A 2 -25.51 16.95 7.30
CA ALA A 2 -24.50 15.91 7.10
C ALA A 2 -23.62 16.29 5.90
N GLY A 3 -22.32 16.51 6.15
CA GLY A 3 -21.35 16.89 5.13
C GLY A 3 -21.25 15.84 4.02
N GLU A 4 -21.16 16.33 2.79
CA GLU A 4 -21.00 15.57 1.56
C GLU A 4 -19.98 14.43 1.71
N THR A 5 -20.43 13.21 1.48
CA THR A 5 -19.55 12.06 1.26
C THR A 5 -18.87 12.23 -0.09
N ALA A 6 -17.80 13.02 -0.13
CA ALA A 6 -16.87 13.02 -1.23
C ALA A 6 -16.18 11.65 -1.27
N SER A 7 -16.77 10.73 -2.01
CA SER A 7 -16.11 9.53 -2.52
C SER A 7 -15.05 10.03 -3.50
N ASP A 8 -13.89 10.43 -2.99
CA ASP A 8 -12.76 10.66 -3.85
C ASP A 8 -12.40 9.33 -4.54
N THR A 9 -11.82 9.43 -5.73
CA THR A 9 -11.49 8.38 -6.71
C THR A 9 -10.73 7.13 -6.18
N ARG A 10 -10.42 7.11 -4.89
CA ARG A 10 -9.64 6.12 -4.13
C ARG A 10 -10.49 4.97 -3.57
N GLY A 11 -11.82 5.07 -3.59
CA GLY A 11 -12.72 4.04 -3.05
C GLY A 11 -12.68 3.90 -1.52
N ILE A 12 -12.04 4.85 -0.82
CA ILE A 12 -11.98 4.93 0.65
C ILE A 12 -13.05 5.92 1.13
N PRO A 13 -14.01 5.51 1.97
CA PRO A 13 -15.04 6.43 2.47
C PRO A 13 -14.45 7.54 3.35
N THR A 14 -14.82 8.78 3.09
CA THR A 14 -14.46 9.91 3.96
C THR A 14 -15.23 9.86 5.28
N ALA A 15 -14.53 9.99 6.41
CA ALA A 15 -15.09 9.99 7.74
C ALA A 15 -15.83 11.32 7.99
N PRO A 16 -17.11 11.29 8.43
CA PRO A 16 -17.84 12.51 8.72
C PRO A 16 -17.33 13.13 10.04
N PHE A 17 -16.99 14.41 10.04
CA PHE A 17 -16.67 15.11 11.28
C PHE A 17 -17.95 15.59 11.98
N VAL A 18 -18.14 15.21 13.24
CA VAL A 18 -19.34 15.58 14.01
C VAL A 18 -19.11 16.92 14.71
N HIS A 19 -19.61 18.02 14.14
CA HIS A 19 -19.46 19.35 14.74
C HIS A 19 -20.25 19.50 16.04
N ASP A 20 -21.54 19.15 16.04
CA ASP A 20 -22.41 19.13 17.21
C ASP A 20 -22.78 17.69 17.59
N VAL A 21 -22.30 17.25 18.74
CA VAL A 21 -22.53 15.90 19.26
C VAL A 21 -23.98 15.72 19.74
N ALA A 22 -24.59 16.76 20.31
CA ALA A 22 -25.94 16.70 20.85
C ALA A 22 -26.99 16.61 19.72
N GLU A 23 -26.77 17.36 18.64
CA GLU A 23 -27.61 17.28 17.43
C GLU A 23 -27.45 15.92 16.74
N PHE A 24 -26.23 15.41 16.64
CA PHE A 24 -25.92 14.15 15.95
C PHE A 24 -26.48 12.91 16.65
N VAL A 25 -26.47 12.89 17.99
CA VAL A 25 -27.06 11.81 18.79
C VAL A 25 -28.60 11.91 18.85
N GLY A 26 -29.17 13.02 18.36
CA GLY A 26 -30.62 13.21 18.24
C GLY A 26 -31.29 13.68 19.54
N GLY A 27 -30.58 14.45 20.36
CA GLY A 27 -31.11 15.09 21.57
C GLY A 27 -30.82 14.37 22.89
N ALA A 28 -31.21 15.01 23.99
CA ALA A 28 -30.85 14.63 25.36
C ALA A 28 -31.47 13.31 25.86
N ASP A 29 -32.45 12.74 25.16
CA ASP A 29 -33.17 11.52 25.58
C ASP A 29 -32.74 10.24 24.85
N LYS A 30 -31.97 10.33 23.76
CA LYS A 30 -31.58 9.13 23.00
C LYS A 30 -30.38 8.41 23.60
N ASP A 31 -30.36 7.08 23.45
CA ASP A 31 -29.22 6.26 23.82
C ASP A 31 -28.06 6.49 22.84
N VAL A 32 -26.86 6.63 23.41
CA VAL A 32 -25.61 6.91 22.69
C VAL A 32 -24.92 5.62 22.26
N GLY A 33 -25.29 4.48 22.87
CA GLY A 33 -24.74 3.15 22.58
C GLY A 33 -24.72 2.78 21.09
N PRO A 34 -25.84 2.91 20.36
CA PRO A 34 -25.89 2.59 18.93
C PRO A 34 -24.92 3.44 18.09
N THR A 35 -24.78 4.74 18.39
CA THR A 35 -23.87 5.64 17.69
C THR A 35 -22.40 5.28 17.94
N LEU A 36 -22.05 4.96 19.19
CA LEU A 36 -20.71 4.49 19.54
C LEU A 36 -20.38 3.15 18.85
N GLN A 37 -21.35 2.25 18.75
CA GLN A 37 -21.17 0.98 18.05
C GLN A 37 -20.92 1.20 16.55
N GLN A 38 -21.68 2.07 15.89
CA GLN A 38 -21.45 2.43 14.49
C GLN A 38 -20.06 3.03 14.25
N PHE A 39 -19.59 3.88 15.17
CA PHE A 39 -18.25 4.46 15.08
C PHE A 39 -17.16 3.42 15.26
N GLN A 40 -17.35 2.47 16.18
CA GLN A 40 -16.42 1.38 16.38
C GLN A 40 -16.34 0.44 15.17
N GLU A 41 -17.48 0.17 14.51
CA GLU A 41 -17.54 -0.60 13.27
C GLU A 41 -16.83 0.13 12.12
N ALA A 42 -17.08 1.43 11.94
CA ALA A 42 -16.40 2.25 10.94
C ALA A 42 -14.89 2.31 11.18
N LEU A 43 -14.47 2.51 12.42
CA LEU A 43 -13.06 2.54 12.81
C LEU A 43 -12.37 1.18 12.56
N SER A 44 -13.07 0.07 12.82
CA SER A 44 -12.56 -1.27 12.50
C SER A 44 -12.36 -1.47 10.99
N LYS A 45 -13.26 -0.95 10.15
CA LYS A 45 -13.11 -0.97 8.69
C LYS A 45 -11.89 -0.15 8.24
N TYR A 46 -11.71 1.06 8.77
CA TYR A 46 -10.54 1.88 8.44
C TYR A 46 -9.22 1.21 8.83
N LYS A 47 -9.14 0.62 10.03
CA LYS A 47 -7.95 -0.12 10.48
C LYS A 47 -7.66 -1.34 9.61
N PHE A 48 -8.69 -2.05 9.15
CA PHE A 48 -8.52 -3.16 8.22
C PHE A 48 -7.95 -2.69 6.87
N MET A 49 -8.48 -1.58 6.33
CA MET A 49 -7.99 -0.99 5.08
C MET A 49 -6.54 -0.47 5.23
N GLU A 50 -6.20 0.13 6.37
CA GLU A 50 -4.82 0.56 6.67
C GLU A 50 -3.87 -0.63 6.67
N LEU A 51 -4.21 -1.71 7.38
CA LEU A 51 -3.40 -2.93 7.45
C LEU A 51 -3.19 -3.54 6.05
N SER A 52 -4.26 -3.66 5.26
CA SER A 52 -4.19 -4.19 3.89
C SER A 52 -3.28 -3.35 2.99
N THR A 53 -3.42 -2.02 3.06
CA THR A 53 -2.63 -1.08 2.26
C THR A 53 -1.16 -1.07 2.71
N ALA A 54 -0.90 -1.14 4.01
CA ALA A 54 0.45 -1.23 4.57
C ALA A 54 1.16 -2.52 4.13
N GLN A 55 0.45 -3.65 4.10
CA GLN A 55 1.00 -4.90 3.61
C GLN A 55 1.33 -4.82 2.11
N ARG A 56 0.46 -4.21 1.30
CA ARG A 56 0.73 -3.96 -0.13
C ARG A 56 1.96 -3.08 -0.32
N ARG A 57 2.10 -2.00 0.46
CA ARG A 57 3.28 -1.13 0.45
C ARG A 57 4.56 -1.91 0.74
N LYS A 58 4.55 -2.74 1.80
CA LYS A 58 5.70 -3.57 2.18
C LYS A 58 6.15 -4.52 1.07
N VAL A 59 5.21 -5.13 0.35
CA VAL A 59 5.53 -5.98 -0.81
C VAL A 59 6.19 -5.16 -1.93
N LEU A 60 5.68 -3.97 -2.21
CA LEU A 60 6.27 -3.07 -3.21
C LEU A 60 7.67 -2.57 -2.80
N GLU A 61 7.92 -2.35 -1.49
CA GLU A 61 9.22 -1.91 -0.96
C GLU A 61 10.32 -2.93 -1.23
N GLN A 62 9.97 -4.22 -1.26
CA GLN A 62 10.89 -5.31 -1.62
C GLN A 62 11.00 -5.48 -3.14
N LYS A 63 9.86 -5.42 -3.85
CA LYS A 63 9.79 -5.69 -5.29
C LYS A 63 10.48 -4.63 -6.15
N ILE A 64 10.41 -3.36 -5.77
CA ILE A 64 11.01 -2.26 -6.55
C ILE A 64 12.54 -2.39 -6.66
N PRO A 65 13.30 -2.60 -5.56
CA PRO A 65 14.72 -2.90 -5.63
C PRO A 65 15.05 -4.12 -6.48
N ASP A 66 14.27 -5.20 -6.37
CA ASP A 66 14.51 -6.42 -7.12
C ASP A 66 14.38 -6.19 -8.63
N ILE A 67 13.27 -5.56 -9.08
CA ILE A 67 13.09 -5.19 -10.49
C ILE A 67 14.21 -4.26 -10.96
N THR A 68 14.62 -3.31 -10.12
CA THR A 68 15.69 -2.36 -10.46
C THR A 68 17.02 -3.07 -10.67
N LYS A 69 17.39 -4.02 -9.80
CA LYS A 69 18.61 -4.83 -9.95
C LYS A 69 18.55 -5.71 -11.20
N THR A 70 17.40 -6.33 -11.47
CA THR A 70 17.21 -7.13 -12.69
C THR A 70 17.36 -6.26 -13.94
N LEU A 71 16.74 -5.07 -13.97
CA LEU A 71 16.87 -4.13 -15.08
C LEU A 71 18.33 -3.72 -15.31
N GLN A 72 19.05 -3.36 -14.25
CA GLN A 72 20.48 -3.00 -14.32
C GLN A 72 21.31 -4.15 -14.90
N MET A 73 21.03 -5.41 -14.52
CA MET A 73 21.73 -6.56 -15.06
C MET A 73 21.45 -6.76 -16.55
N VAL A 74 20.18 -6.64 -16.99
CA VAL A 74 19.83 -6.79 -18.41
C VAL A 74 20.43 -5.64 -19.25
N GLU A 75 20.44 -4.41 -18.73
CA GLU A 75 21.13 -3.28 -19.37
C GLU A 75 22.64 -3.50 -19.44
N PHE A 76 23.26 -4.07 -18.39
CA PHE A 76 24.66 -4.46 -18.43
C PHE A 76 24.94 -5.51 -19.53
N LEU A 77 24.10 -6.54 -19.64
CA LEU A 77 24.20 -7.55 -20.70
C LEU A 77 24.05 -6.92 -22.10
N LYS A 78 23.17 -5.92 -22.27
CA LYS A 78 23.04 -5.14 -23.51
C LYS A 78 24.33 -4.44 -23.89
N THR A 79 25.01 -3.80 -22.94
CA THR A 79 26.29 -3.12 -23.21
C THR A 79 27.41 -4.09 -23.59
N ARG A 80 27.37 -5.32 -23.03
CA ARG A 80 28.34 -6.38 -23.34
C ARG A 80 28.13 -7.04 -24.70
N LYS A 81 26.93 -6.95 -25.29
CA LYS A 81 26.62 -7.52 -26.61
C LYS A 81 27.58 -7.03 -27.73
N GLY A 82 28.09 -5.80 -27.62
CA GLY A 82 29.04 -5.23 -28.57
C GLY A 82 30.51 -5.54 -28.29
N CYS A 83 30.83 -6.16 -27.15
CA CYS A 83 32.20 -6.50 -26.76
C CYS A 83 32.50 -7.97 -27.08
N PRO A 84 33.55 -8.28 -27.86
CA PRO A 84 33.94 -9.66 -28.14
C PRO A 84 34.66 -10.33 -26.95
N GLU A 85 34.95 -9.59 -25.88
CA GLU A 85 35.61 -10.13 -24.68
C GLU A 85 34.62 -10.91 -23.82
N PRO A 86 34.92 -12.18 -23.50
CA PRO A 86 34.08 -12.98 -22.61
C PRO A 86 33.97 -12.34 -21.22
N THR A 87 32.77 -12.31 -20.67
CA THR A 87 32.53 -11.74 -19.34
C THR A 87 32.65 -12.82 -18.27
N GLU A 88 33.66 -12.76 -17.42
CA GLU A 88 33.71 -13.60 -16.22
C GLU A 88 32.67 -13.13 -15.20
N THR A 89 31.86 -14.06 -14.71
CA THR A 89 30.89 -13.83 -13.64
C THR A 89 30.94 -14.96 -12.63
N THR A 90 30.40 -14.71 -11.45
CA THR A 90 30.23 -15.73 -10.41
C THR A 90 28.73 -15.99 -10.27
N CYS A 91 28.30 -17.18 -10.68
CA CYS A 91 26.92 -17.62 -10.62
C CYS A 91 26.64 -18.37 -9.32
N GLU A 92 25.48 -18.14 -8.73
CA GLU A 92 25.00 -18.87 -7.57
C GLU A 92 24.35 -20.20 -8.00
N LEU A 93 24.86 -21.31 -7.49
CA LEU A 93 24.27 -22.65 -7.65
C LEU A 93 23.42 -23.04 -6.44
N ASN A 94 23.79 -22.54 -5.26
CA ASN A 94 23.09 -22.67 -3.98
C ASN A 94 23.55 -21.52 -3.05
N ASP A 95 22.84 -21.26 -1.96
CA ASP A 95 23.08 -20.17 -1.02
C ASP A 95 24.55 -20.08 -0.53
N THR A 96 25.25 -21.22 -0.48
CA THR A 96 26.66 -21.31 -0.07
C THR A 96 27.59 -21.85 -1.17
N LEU A 97 27.10 -22.02 -2.40
CA LEU A 97 27.84 -22.59 -3.51
C LEU A 97 27.82 -21.66 -4.72
N LEU A 98 28.98 -21.11 -5.02
CA LEU A 98 29.21 -20.20 -6.12
C LEU A 98 30.12 -20.87 -7.17
N CYS A 99 29.83 -20.65 -8.44
CA CYS A 99 30.60 -21.15 -9.57
C CYS A 99 31.07 -19.99 -10.44
N ARG A 100 32.35 -19.99 -10.82
CA ARG A 100 32.89 -19.03 -11.77
C ARG A 100 32.54 -19.49 -13.19
N ALA A 101 31.86 -18.64 -13.94
CA ALA A 101 31.43 -18.90 -15.31
C ALA A 101 31.95 -17.80 -16.23
N THR A 102 32.24 -18.18 -17.47
CA THR A 102 32.57 -17.24 -18.54
C THR A 102 31.36 -17.16 -19.46
N LEU A 103 30.86 -15.94 -19.70
CA LEU A 103 29.70 -15.69 -20.54
C LEU A 103 30.14 -15.11 -21.88
N ASP A 104 29.73 -15.78 -22.96
CA ASP A 104 29.76 -15.24 -24.31
C ASP A 104 28.66 -14.18 -24.50
N PRO A 105 28.76 -13.30 -25.51
CA PRO A 105 27.68 -12.38 -25.85
C PRO A 105 26.37 -13.12 -26.11
N ILE A 106 25.31 -12.72 -25.40
CA ILE A 106 23.96 -13.30 -25.52
C ILE A 106 22.97 -12.30 -26.11
N ASP A 107 21.99 -12.83 -26.84
CA ASP A 107 20.91 -12.04 -27.44
C ASP A 107 19.62 -12.06 -26.61
N LYS A 108 19.45 -13.10 -25.79
CA LYS A 108 18.21 -13.41 -25.09
C LYS A 108 18.41 -13.60 -23.60
N VAL A 109 17.41 -13.21 -22.82
CA VAL A 109 17.34 -13.43 -21.37
C VAL A 109 16.10 -14.23 -21.02
N HIS A 110 16.19 -15.02 -19.95
CA HIS A 110 15.06 -15.79 -19.43
C HIS A 110 14.52 -15.12 -18.17
N LEU A 111 13.24 -14.73 -18.19
CA LEU A 111 12.60 -14.04 -17.08
C LEU A 111 11.50 -14.91 -16.48
N TRP A 112 11.51 -15.00 -15.16
CA TRP A 112 10.46 -15.67 -14.38
C TRP A 112 9.26 -14.74 -14.18
N LEU A 113 8.09 -15.16 -14.66
CA LEU A 113 6.86 -14.36 -14.59
C LEU A 113 5.94 -14.74 -13.42
N GLY A 114 6.30 -15.81 -12.69
CA GLY A 114 5.45 -16.41 -11.66
C GLY A 114 4.62 -17.57 -12.20
N ALA A 115 3.81 -18.18 -11.33
CA ALA A 115 2.93 -19.31 -11.66
C ALA A 115 3.63 -20.48 -12.40
N ASN A 116 4.90 -20.74 -12.07
CA ASN A 116 5.76 -21.75 -12.72
C ASN A 116 6.03 -21.49 -14.21
N VAL A 117 5.97 -20.23 -14.65
CA VAL A 117 6.22 -19.83 -16.04
C VAL A 117 7.47 -18.98 -16.15
N MET A 118 8.37 -19.39 -17.05
CA MET A 118 9.55 -18.65 -17.48
C MET A 118 9.49 -18.46 -19.00
N LEU A 119 9.74 -17.25 -19.48
CA LEU A 119 9.77 -16.94 -20.92
C LEU A 119 11.12 -16.35 -21.32
N SER A 120 11.50 -16.63 -22.57
CA SER A 120 12.67 -16.04 -23.21
C SER A 120 12.27 -14.76 -23.92
N TYR A 121 13.03 -13.70 -23.70
CA TYR A 121 12.85 -12.38 -24.32
C TYR A 121 14.16 -11.94 -24.96
N ASP A 122 14.06 -11.19 -26.05
CA ASP A 122 15.21 -10.44 -26.53
C ASP A 122 15.57 -9.34 -25.51
N ILE A 123 16.86 -8.99 -25.42
CA ILE A 123 17.36 -8.04 -24.40
C ILE A 123 16.60 -6.71 -24.44
N ASP A 124 16.27 -6.19 -25.62
CA ASP A 124 15.57 -4.92 -25.77
C ASP A 124 14.12 -5.02 -25.26
N GLU A 125 13.40 -6.07 -25.61
CA GLU A 125 12.04 -6.32 -25.13
C GLU A 125 11.99 -6.51 -23.61
N ALA A 126 12.98 -7.21 -23.06
CA ALA A 126 13.12 -7.41 -21.63
C ALA A 126 13.32 -6.09 -20.87
N ILE A 127 14.15 -5.18 -21.41
CA ILE A 127 14.38 -3.85 -20.83
C ILE A 127 13.09 -3.05 -20.82
N ASP A 128 12.37 -2.99 -21.94
CA ASP A 128 11.13 -2.23 -22.06
C ASP A 128 10.05 -2.77 -21.10
N MET A 129 9.90 -4.10 -21.03
CA MET A 129 8.98 -4.74 -20.09
C MET A 129 9.36 -4.45 -18.62
N LEU A 130 10.65 -4.52 -18.27
CA LEU A 130 11.10 -4.27 -16.91
C LEU A 130 10.94 -2.80 -16.51
N ARG A 131 11.14 -1.86 -17.45
CA ARG A 131 10.91 -0.42 -17.25
C ARG A 131 9.44 -0.11 -16.99
N ASP A 132 8.54 -0.63 -17.82
CA ASP A 132 7.09 -0.45 -17.65
C ASP A 132 6.59 -1.03 -16.32
N LYS A 133 7.07 -2.24 -15.95
CA LYS A 133 6.79 -2.84 -14.65
C LYS A 133 7.33 -2.03 -13.49
N LEU A 134 8.53 -1.45 -13.62
CA LEU A 134 9.14 -0.61 -12.59
C LEU A 134 8.36 0.69 -12.39
N GLU A 135 7.96 1.34 -13.48
CA GLU A 135 7.13 2.55 -13.44
C GLU A 135 5.78 2.28 -12.78
N THR A 136 5.09 1.21 -13.20
CA THR A 136 3.82 0.78 -12.62
C THR A 136 3.96 0.47 -11.12
N ALA A 137 5.04 -0.19 -10.72
CA ALA A 137 5.30 -0.51 -9.32
C ALA A 137 5.56 0.74 -8.48
N LYS A 138 6.33 1.71 -9.00
CA LYS A 138 6.56 3.01 -8.35
C LYS A 138 5.27 3.81 -8.21
N ARG A 139 4.48 3.92 -9.27
CA ARG A 139 3.17 4.59 -9.22
C ARG A 139 2.24 3.94 -8.20
N SER A 140 2.22 2.60 -8.15
CA SER A 140 1.43 1.85 -7.15
C SER A 140 1.92 2.09 -5.72
N MET A 141 3.23 2.30 -5.52
CA MET A 141 3.82 2.65 -4.23
C MET A 141 3.36 4.04 -3.77
N ASP A 142 3.40 5.02 -4.68
CA ASP A 142 2.98 6.39 -4.37
C ASP A 142 1.50 6.44 -3.98
N ILE A 143 0.65 5.77 -4.75
CA ILE A 143 -0.78 5.63 -4.43
C ILE A 143 -0.97 4.98 -3.05
N ALA A 144 -0.24 3.90 -2.75
CA ALA A 144 -0.34 3.24 -1.45
C ALA A 144 0.11 4.14 -0.29
N ASN A 145 1.11 5.00 -0.50
CA ASN A 145 1.55 5.99 0.50
C ASN A 145 0.48 7.06 0.74
N ASP A 146 -0.10 7.60 -0.32
CA ASP A 146 -1.16 8.61 -0.23
C ASP A 146 -2.41 8.05 0.45
N ASP A 147 -2.81 6.83 0.12
CA ASP A 147 -3.93 6.12 0.74
C ASP A 147 -3.69 5.87 2.22
N LEU A 148 -2.46 5.49 2.62
CA LEU A 148 -2.10 5.33 4.04
C LEU A 148 -2.15 6.66 4.79
N GLY A 149 -1.73 7.76 4.17
CA GLY A 149 -1.87 9.10 4.74
C GLY A 149 -3.34 9.43 4.98
N PHE A 150 -4.17 9.25 3.95
CA PHE A 150 -5.61 9.51 4.04
C PHE A 150 -6.30 8.64 5.11
N LEU A 151 -5.99 7.34 5.17
CA LEU A 151 -6.54 6.42 6.16
C LEU A 151 -6.18 6.82 7.59
N ARG A 152 -4.95 7.30 7.83
CA ARG A 152 -4.55 7.82 9.15
C ARG A 152 -5.40 9.03 9.55
N ASP A 153 -5.67 9.94 8.63
CA ASP A 153 -6.51 11.11 8.89
C ASP A 153 -7.96 10.70 9.19
N GLN A 154 -8.49 9.70 8.48
CA GLN A 154 -9.83 9.17 8.71
C GLN A 154 -9.93 8.47 10.08
N ILE A 155 -8.94 7.65 10.44
CA ILE A 155 -8.86 6.99 11.75
C ILE A 155 -8.82 8.06 12.86
N THR A 156 -7.96 9.06 12.74
CA THR A 156 -7.84 10.16 13.71
C THR A 156 -9.17 10.90 13.88
N THR A 157 -9.85 11.21 12.78
CA THR A 157 -11.15 11.88 12.78
C THR A 157 -12.20 11.04 13.52
N MET A 158 -12.26 9.74 13.24
CA MET A 158 -13.19 8.83 13.91
C MET A 158 -12.88 8.63 15.39
N GLU A 159 -11.60 8.58 15.78
CA GLU A 159 -11.18 8.49 17.18
C GLU A 159 -11.58 9.75 17.96
N VAL A 160 -11.38 10.94 17.38
CA VAL A 160 -11.83 12.21 17.98
C VAL A 160 -13.36 12.24 18.12
N ASN A 161 -14.10 11.86 17.08
CA ASN A 161 -15.55 11.79 17.14
C ASN A 161 -16.04 10.85 18.25
N THR A 162 -15.43 9.66 18.35
CA THR A 162 -15.76 8.65 19.38
C THR A 162 -15.50 9.20 20.79
N ALA A 163 -14.34 9.84 21.00
CA ALA A 163 -14.01 10.46 22.28
C ALA A 163 -14.98 11.59 22.66
N ARG A 164 -15.38 12.44 21.69
CA ARG A 164 -16.34 13.53 21.92
C ARG A 164 -17.72 13.01 22.30
N VAL A 165 -18.21 11.97 21.60
CA VAL A 165 -19.48 11.32 21.92
C VAL A 165 -19.44 10.68 23.31
N HIS A 166 -18.37 9.96 23.63
CA HIS A 166 -18.21 9.36 24.96
C HIS A 166 -18.15 10.41 26.07
N ASN A 167 -17.39 11.50 25.88
CA ASN A 167 -17.28 12.58 26.86
C ASN A 167 -18.62 13.28 27.09
N TRP A 168 -19.42 13.48 26.03
CA TRP A 168 -20.76 14.04 26.13
C TRP A 168 -21.71 13.12 26.93
N ASP A 169 -21.70 11.81 26.66
CA ASP A 169 -22.50 10.82 27.40
C ASP A 169 -22.14 10.79 28.90
N VAL A 170 -20.84 10.80 29.22
CA VAL A 170 -20.37 10.87 30.61
C VAL A 170 -20.84 12.15 31.32
N LYS A 171 -20.77 13.31 30.64
CA LYS A 171 -21.22 14.58 31.20
C LYS A 171 -22.72 14.55 31.49
N ARG A 172 -23.53 14.10 30.53
CA ARG A 172 -24.98 13.94 30.69
C ARG A 172 -25.34 13.02 31.85
N ARG A 173 -24.70 11.85 31.97
CA ARG A 173 -24.96 10.90 33.08
C ARG A 173 -24.59 11.46 34.45
N ARG A 174 -23.61 12.37 34.54
CA ARG A 174 -23.27 13.06 35.79
C ARG A 174 -24.34 14.08 36.17
N GLU A 175 -24.83 14.86 35.21
CA GLU A 175 -25.88 15.86 35.41
C GLU A 175 -27.21 15.21 35.85
N GLN A 176 -27.59 14.09 35.24
CA GLN A 176 -28.78 13.31 35.63
C GLN A 176 -28.70 12.68 37.03
N ARG A 177 -27.50 12.52 37.60
CA ARG A 177 -27.32 12.00 38.98
C ARG A 177 -27.32 13.10 40.04
N GLN A 178 -27.16 14.36 39.63
CA GLN A 178 -27.15 15.53 40.52
C GLN A 178 -28.51 16.25 40.58
N THR A 179 -29.45 15.84 39.72
CA THR A 179 -30.84 16.31 39.70
C THR A 179 -31.72 15.26 40.35
#